data_AF-A0A1F6QWM3-F1
#
_entry.id   AF-A0A1F6QWM3-F1
#
_cell.length_a   1.000
_cell.length_b   1.000
_cell.length_c   1.000
_cell.angle_alpha   90.00
_cell.angle_beta   90.00
_cell.angle_gamma   90.00
#
_symmetry.space_group_name_H-M   'P 1'
#
loop_
_entity.id
_entity.type
_entity.pdbx_description
1 polymer ?
#
loop_
_entity_poly.entity_id
_entity_poly.type
_entity_poly.pdbx_seq_one_letter_code
_entity_poly.pdbx_strand_id
1 'polypeptide(L)'
;MPTPTIEGISGWYRSSQIEYFTPFMKLWLSFNAWYKQKYNAPTDRDAIEELKNYQDIKDRLQQLFKSDANEAREFRKYLGELIVEIRNECLVDSGGANVDFTNTDLYKNRRRLANSTIESKIRRGEPIVKLDDGLAIASDINVIIRELLEVIYQIRNYLIHGNFEINNKRAQLLVKNGYLILNNLFKPIIGGP
;
A
#
# COMPACT_ATOMS: atom_id res chain seq x y z
N MET A 1 25.50 -38.15 14.54
CA MET A 1 25.37 -36.79 13.97
C MET A 1 24.70 -35.91 15.03
N PRO A 2 25.08 -34.63 15.18
CA PRO A 2 24.39 -33.73 16.09
C PRO A 2 22.94 -33.50 15.61
N THR A 3 22.00 -33.50 16.56
CA THR A 3 20.59 -33.22 16.27
C THR A 3 20.41 -31.72 16.01
N PRO A 4 19.73 -31.31 14.92
CA PRO A 4 19.45 -29.89 14.67
C PRO A 4 18.61 -29.27 15.80
N THR A 5 18.90 -28.02 16.15
CA THR A 5 18.11 -27.27 17.13
C THR A 5 16.79 -26.80 16.54
N ILE A 6 15.76 -26.62 17.38
CA ILE A 6 14.46 -26.07 16.96
C ILE A 6 14.63 -24.68 16.33
N GLU A 7 15.55 -23.86 16.84
CA GLU A 7 15.90 -22.56 16.26
C GLU A 7 16.52 -22.69 14.87
N GLY A 8 17.43 -23.64 14.68
CA GLY A 8 18.02 -23.92 13.38
C GLY A 8 16.96 -24.35 12.35
N ILE A 9 16.07 -25.27 12.73
CA ILE A 9 14.96 -25.73 11.88
C ILE A 9 14.03 -24.55 11.53
N SER A 10 13.64 -23.76 12.53
CA SER A 10 12.76 -22.60 12.33
C SER A 10 13.42 -21.51 11.49
N GLY A 11 14.74 -21.32 11.61
CA GLY A 11 15.53 -20.38 10.81
C GLY A 11 15.50 -20.74 9.33
N TRP A 12 15.80 -22.00 9.00
CA TRP A 12 15.74 -22.50 7.61
C TRP A 12 14.35 -22.39 6.99
N TYR A 13 13.30 -22.69 7.77
CA TYR A 13 11.92 -22.53 7.30
C TYR A 13 11.55 -21.06 7.04
N ARG A 14 12.04 -20.12 7.87
CA ARG A 14 11.83 -18.68 7.66
C ARG A 14 12.59 -18.17 6.43
N SER A 15 13.84 -18.58 6.25
CA SER A 15 14.64 -18.18 5.08
C SER A 15 14.14 -18.77 3.77
N SER A 16 13.33 -19.83 3.80
CA SER A 16 12.70 -20.39 2.60
C SER A 16 11.42 -19.67 2.19
N GLN A 17 10.90 -18.74 3.01
CA GLN A 17 9.69 -18.00 2.68
C GLN A 17 9.97 -17.00 1.55
N ILE A 18 8.97 -16.75 0.70
CA ILE A 18 9.08 -15.76 -0.36
C ILE A 18 9.25 -14.37 0.26
N GLU A 19 10.41 -13.75 0.02
CA GLU A 19 10.64 -12.35 0.35
C GLU A 19 10.16 -11.46 -0.79
N TYR A 20 9.33 -10.46 -0.46
CA TYR A 20 8.73 -9.58 -1.45
C TYR A 20 9.66 -8.44 -1.91
N PHE A 21 10.87 -8.31 -1.37
CA PHE A 21 11.83 -7.28 -1.77
C PHE A 21 12.18 -7.33 -3.26
N THR A 22 12.65 -8.49 -3.75
CA THR A 22 13.01 -8.64 -5.16
C THR A 22 11.79 -8.51 -6.10
N PRO A 23 10.64 -9.16 -5.85
CA PRO A 23 9.42 -8.94 -6.63
C PRO A 23 8.96 -7.48 -6.65
N PHE A 24 9.01 -6.79 -5.51
CA PHE A 24 8.65 -5.38 -5.40
C PHE A 24 9.58 -4.49 -6.23
N MET A 25 10.89 -4.68 -6.14
CA MET A 25 11.84 -3.92 -6.96
C MET A 25 11.61 -4.14 -8.45
N LYS A 26 11.39 -5.39 -8.88
CA LYS A 26 11.10 -5.69 -10.30
C LYS A 26 9.81 -5.02 -10.76
N LEU A 27 8.74 -5.14 -9.97
CA LEU A 27 7.47 -4.48 -10.28
C LEU A 27 7.62 -2.96 -10.34
N TRP A 28 8.34 -2.37 -9.38
CA TRP A 28 8.60 -0.94 -9.36
C TRP A 28 9.40 -0.48 -10.57
N LEU A 29 10.40 -1.24 -11.02
CA LEU A 29 11.17 -0.91 -12.23
C LEU A 29 10.27 -0.92 -13.48
N SER A 30 9.39 -1.91 -13.63
CA SER A 30 8.39 -1.93 -14.70
C SER A 30 7.46 -0.72 -14.64
N PHE A 31 6.98 -0.38 -13.45
CA PHE A 31 6.15 0.79 -13.22
C PHE A 31 6.88 2.10 -13.55
N ASN A 32 8.14 2.23 -13.14
CA ASN A 32 9.02 3.36 -13.42
C ASN A 32 9.22 3.59 -14.90
N ALA A 33 9.57 2.54 -15.63
CA ALA A 33 9.73 2.60 -17.07
C ALA A 33 8.43 3.03 -17.77
N TRP A 34 7.30 2.45 -17.36
CA TRP A 34 6.00 2.76 -17.94
C TRP A 34 5.58 4.21 -17.71
N TYR A 35 5.66 4.74 -16.48
CA TYR A 35 5.23 6.13 -16.25
C TYR A 35 6.19 7.14 -16.87
N LYS A 36 7.49 6.84 -16.95
CA LYS A 36 8.46 7.72 -17.62
C LYS A 36 8.17 7.80 -19.11
N GLN A 37 7.86 6.67 -19.72
CA GLN A 37 7.43 6.64 -21.12
C GLN A 37 6.12 7.40 -21.31
N LYS A 38 5.14 7.19 -20.41
CA LYS A 38 3.80 7.80 -20.53
C LYS A 38 3.80 9.31 -20.40
N TYR A 39 4.56 9.85 -19.44
CA TYR A 39 4.51 11.28 -19.10
C TYR A 39 5.74 12.07 -19.55
N ASN A 40 6.79 11.40 -20.05
CA ASN A 40 8.09 12.01 -20.32
C ASN A 40 8.62 12.82 -19.11
N ALA A 41 8.33 12.32 -17.91
CA ALA A 41 8.63 13.00 -16.66
C ALA A 41 10.14 12.98 -16.37
N PRO A 42 10.75 14.12 -16.00
CA PRO A 42 12.19 14.20 -15.70
C PRO A 42 12.58 13.39 -14.47
N THR A 43 11.72 13.37 -13.45
CA THR A 43 11.96 12.64 -12.21
C THR A 43 10.82 11.69 -11.89
N ASP A 44 11.11 10.72 -11.03
CA ASP A 44 10.11 9.80 -10.51
C ASP A 44 9.04 10.54 -9.71
N ARG A 45 9.42 11.63 -9.02
CA ARG A 45 8.49 12.46 -8.27
C ARG A 45 7.46 13.11 -9.19
N ASP A 46 7.91 13.70 -10.28
CA ASP A 46 7.03 14.38 -11.25
C ASP A 46 6.02 13.38 -11.84
N ALA A 47 6.47 12.17 -12.17
CA ALA A 47 5.57 11.13 -12.65
C ALA A 47 4.53 10.70 -11.61
N ILE A 48 4.92 10.58 -10.33
CA ILE A 48 3.98 10.25 -9.26
C ILE A 48 2.93 11.35 -9.09
N GLU A 49 3.29 12.63 -9.25
CA GLU A 49 2.31 13.73 -9.22
C GLU A 49 1.28 13.61 -10.35
N GLU A 50 1.71 13.31 -11.57
CA GLU A 50 0.82 13.07 -12.71
C GLU A 50 -0.11 11.87 -12.44
N LEU A 51 0.44 10.80 -11.87
CA LEU A 51 -0.30 9.56 -11.60
C LEU A 51 -1.45 9.71 -10.60
N LYS A 52 -1.33 10.61 -9.63
CA LYS A 52 -2.43 10.91 -8.68
C LYS A 52 -3.70 11.37 -9.38
N ASN A 53 -3.55 11.93 -10.59
CA ASN A 53 -4.66 12.42 -11.39
C ASN A 53 -5.08 11.46 -12.51
N TYR A 54 -4.38 10.34 -12.69
CA TYR A 54 -4.64 9.43 -13.80
C TYR A 54 -5.94 8.64 -13.61
N GLN A 55 -6.87 8.82 -14.56
CA GLN A 55 -8.24 8.30 -14.44
C GLN A 55 -8.30 6.77 -14.38
N ASP A 56 -7.53 6.04 -15.19
CA ASP A 56 -7.58 4.58 -15.24
C ASP A 56 -7.23 3.94 -13.88
N ILE A 57 -6.31 4.54 -13.11
CA ILE A 57 -5.98 4.06 -11.77
C ILE A 57 -7.12 4.35 -10.80
N LYS A 58 -7.75 5.53 -10.91
CA LYS A 58 -8.91 5.88 -10.08
C LYS A 58 -10.07 4.92 -10.33
N ASP A 59 -10.35 4.63 -11.59
CA ASP A 59 -11.40 3.70 -11.99
C ASP A 59 -11.09 2.28 -11.49
N ARG A 60 -9.84 1.84 -11.62
CA ARG A 60 -9.39 0.56 -11.09
C ARG A 60 -9.51 0.48 -9.57
N LEU A 61 -9.12 1.52 -8.84
CA LEU A 61 -9.27 1.58 -7.38
C LEU A 61 -10.75 1.51 -6.98
N GLN A 62 -11.63 2.22 -7.68
CA GLN A 62 -13.07 2.13 -7.46
C GLN A 62 -13.62 0.73 -7.72
N GLN A 63 -13.15 0.06 -8.77
CA GLN A 63 -13.53 -1.32 -9.07
C GLN A 63 -13.12 -2.27 -7.93
N LEU A 64 -11.88 -2.14 -7.44
CA LEU A 64 -11.36 -2.94 -6.32
C LEU A 64 -12.10 -2.64 -5.01
N PHE A 65 -12.66 -1.45 -4.83
CA PHE A 65 -13.49 -1.11 -3.67
C PHE A 65 -14.91 -1.65 -3.73
N LYS A 66 -15.48 -1.78 -4.92
CA LYS A 66 -16.89 -2.20 -5.11
C LYS A 66 -17.05 -3.71 -5.38
N SER A 67 -16.03 -4.36 -5.92
CA SER A 67 -16.12 -5.76 -6.36
C SER A 67 -16.03 -6.75 -5.20
N ASP A 68 -16.80 -7.84 -5.31
CA ASP A 68 -16.73 -9.02 -4.44
C ASP A 68 -15.83 -10.13 -4.99
N ALA A 69 -15.04 -9.86 -6.03
CA ALA A 69 -14.02 -10.79 -6.51
C ALA A 69 -12.95 -11.05 -5.43
N ASN A 70 -12.32 -12.23 -5.48
CA ASN A 70 -11.28 -12.57 -4.51
C ASN A 70 -10.13 -11.56 -4.51
N GLU A 71 -9.69 -11.18 -5.70
CA GLU A 71 -8.67 -10.16 -5.93
C GLU A 71 -9.00 -8.83 -5.24
N ALA A 72 -10.26 -8.40 -5.32
CA ALA A 72 -10.74 -7.17 -4.69
C ALA A 72 -10.76 -7.28 -3.15
N ARG A 73 -11.16 -8.44 -2.61
CA ARG A 73 -11.10 -8.71 -1.16
C ARG A 73 -9.65 -8.70 -0.65
N GLU A 74 -8.75 -9.37 -1.35
CA GLU A 74 -7.33 -9.42 -1.02
C GLU A 74 -6.71 -8.01 -1.06
N PHE A 75 -6.99 -7.24 -2.11
CA PHE A 75 -6.55 -5.86 -2.21
C PHE A 75 -6.98 -5.03 -0.99
N ARG A 76 -8.26 -5.10 -0.62
CA ARG A 76 -8.81 -4.36 0.52
C ARG A 76 -8.22 -4.79 1.86
N LYS A 77 -7.94 -6.09 2.03
CA LYS A 77 -7.21 -6.62 3.18
C LYS A 77 -5.82 -6.01 3.30
N TYR A 78 -5.00 -6.10 2.25
CA TYR A 78 -3.63 -5.58 2.28
C TYR A 78 -3.58 -4.06 2.42
N LEU A 79 -4.55 -3.35 1.85
CA LEU A 79 -4.71 -1.92 2.07
C LEU A 79 -5.02 -1.61 3.54
N GLY A 80 -5.92 -2.37 4.18
CA GLY A 80 -6.23 -2.21 5.61
C GLY A 80 -5.02 -2.45 6.50
N GLU A 81 -4.29 -3.54 6.26
CA GLU A 81 -3.04 -3.83 6.98
C GLU A 81 -2.01 -2.70 6.78
N LEU A 82 -1.80 -2.22 5.55
CA LEU A 82 -0.88 -1.13 5.27
C LEU A 82 -1.27 0.17 6.00
N ILE A 83 -2.55 0.56 5.96
CA ILE A 83 -3.02 1.79 6.62
C ILE A 83 -2.80 1.69 8.14
N VAL A 84 -3.09 0.54 8.75
CA VAL A 84 -2.86 0.33 10.18
C VAL A 84 -1.38 0.46 10.54
N GLU A 85 -0.50 -0.19 9.80
CA GLU A 85 0.95 -0.16 10.07
C GLU A 85 1.55 1.22 9.90
N ILE A 86 1.16 1.95 8.86
CA ILE A 86 1.63 3.33 8.60
C ILE A 86 1.10 4.31 9.65
N ARG A 87 -0.11 4.10 10.18
CA ARG A 87 -0.65 4.92 11.27
C ARG A 87 -0.03 4.61 12.63
N ASN A 88 0.45 3.39 12.82
CA ASN A 88 1.16 3.02 14.04
C ASN A 88 2.56 3.65 14.07
N GLU A 89 3.24 3.65 12.93
CA GLU A 89 4.54 4.30 12.77
C GLU A 89 4.62 4.83 11.32
N CYS A 90 4.74 6.15 11.16
CA CYS A 90 4.81 6.76 9.84
C CYS A 90 6.16 6.50 9.17
N LEU A 91 6.20 6.53 7.84
CA LEU A 91 7.45 6.75 7.11
C LEU A 91 7.70 8.26 7.06
N VAL A 92 8.96 8.68 6.90
CA VAL A 92 9.31 10.10 6.71
C VAL A 92 9.86 10.35 5.32
N ASP A 93 9.51 11.47 4.71
CA ASP A 93 10.09 11.89 3.44
C ASP A 93 11.51 12.48 3.62
N SER A 94 12.13 12.93 2.54
CA SER A 94 13.46 13.56 2.58
C SER A 94 13.52 14.87 3.37
N GLY A 95 12.37 15.53 3.58
CA GLY A 95 12.24 16.73 4.40
C GLY A 95 11.93 16.44 5.87
N GLY A 96 11.78 15.16 6.25
CA GLY A 96 11.41 14.74 7.60
C GLY A 96 9.92 14.84 7.90
N ALA A 97 9.07 15.08 6.90
CA ALA A 97 7.61 15.10 7.08
C ALA A 97 7.05 13.68 7.08
N ASN A 98 6.02 13.44 7.89
CA ASN A 98 5.34 12.15 7.94
C ASN A 98 4.58 11.89 6.63
N VAL A 99 4.75 10.68 6.10
CA VAL A 99 4.01 10.15 4.96
C VAL A 99 3.02 9.11 5.49
N ASP A 100 1.73 9.45 5.48
CA ASP A 100 0.68 8.61 6.06
C ASP A 100 -0.70 8.83 5.41
N PHE A 101 -1.72 8.24 6.03
CA PHE A 101 -3.13 8.34 5.66
C PHE A 101 -3.90 9.31 6.55
N THR A 102 -3.34 10.49 6.84
CA THR A 102 -3.94 11.48 7.75
C THR A 102 -5.31 11.97 7.28
N ASN A 103 -5.54 12.10 5.97
CA ASN A 103 -6.80 12.59 5.40
C ASN A 103 -7.77 11.46 5.02
N THR A 104 -7.42 10.21 5.27
CA THR A 104 -8.28 9.05 5.07
C THR A 104 -8.71 8.47 6.42
N ASP A 105 -9.95 8.70 6.86
CA ASP A 105 -10.38 8.18 8.16
C ASP A 105 -10.39 6.65 8.22
N LEU A 106 -9.92 6.09 9.33
CA LEU A 106 -9.93 4.65 9.60
C LEU A 106 -10.85 4.31 10.79
N TYR A 107 -11.62 3.24 10.64
CA TYR A 107 -12.56 2.71 11.61
C TYR A 107 -12.30 1.22 11.87
N LYS A 108 -12.55 0.73 13.08
CA LYS A 108 -12.50 -0.71 13.44
C LYS A 108 -13.74 -1.10 14.25
N ASN A 109 -14.49 -2.12 13.81
CA ASN A 109 -15.66 -2.64 14.53
C ASN A 109 -16.67 -1.54 14.95
N ARG A 110 -16.91 -0.58 14.05
CA ARG A 110 -17.73 0.64 14.28
C ARG A 110 -17.23 1.59 15.37
N ARG A 111 -16.06 1.35 15.97
CA ARG A 111 -15.35 2.31 16.83
C ARG A 111 -14.30 3.02 15.99
N ARG A 112 -14.31 4.34 15.98
CA ARG A 112 -13.33 5.15 15.24
C ARG A 112 -11.99 5.08 15.97
N LEU A 113 -10.90 4.83 15.24
CA LEU A 113 -9.54 4.86 15.80
C LEU A 113 -8.99 6.31 15.89
N ALA A 114 -9.79 7.32 15.48
CA ALA A 114 -9.53 8.75 15.61
C ALA A 114 -10.84 9.48 16.05
N ASN A 115 -10.76 10.64 16.71
CA ASN A 115 -11.93 11.27 17.37
C ASN A 115 -13.01 11.84 16.41
N SER A 116 -14.29 11.57 16.74
CA SER A 116 -15.58 12.13 16.26
C SER A 116 -16.49 11.27 15.33
N THR A 117 -17.77 11.57 15.25
CA THR A 117 -18.87 10.59 15.09
C THR A 117 -19.16 10.20 13.63
N ILE A 118 -19.18 8.88 13.35
CA ILE A 118 -19.57 8.24 12.07
C ILE A 118 -20.86 8.85 11.47
N GLU A 119 -21.81 9.19 12.34
CA GLU A 119 -23.11 9.75 11.96
C GLU A 119 -23.00 11.11 11.25
N SER A 120 -22.00 11.93 11.56
CA SER A 120 -21.82 13.25 10.92
C SER A 120 -21.27 13.16 9.50
N LYS A 121 -20.62 12.05 9.13
CA LYS A 121 -20.02 11.81 7.80
C LYS A 121 -20.92 11.02 6.88
N ILE A 122 -21.67 10.05 7.44
CA ILE A 122 -22.83 9.47 6.75
C ILE A 122 -23.83 10.58 6.38
N ARG A 123 -24.07 11.56 7.27
CA ARG A 123 -24.88 12.75 6.98
C ARG A 123 -24.29 13.67 5.90
N ARG A 124 -22.98 13.63 5.65
CA ARG A 124 -22.29 14.38 4.58
C ARG A 124 -22.16 13.60 3.26
N GLY A 125 -22.58 12.33 3.22
CA GLY A 125 -22.54 11.50 2.02
C GLY A 125 -21.14 11.01 1.61
N GLU A 126 -20.14 11.06 2.51
CA GLU A 126 -18.80 10.56 2.21
C GLU A 126 -18.81 9.03 1.98
N PRO A 127 -18.18 8.52 0.92
CA PRO A 127 -18.21 7.09 0.60
C PRO A 127 -17.43 6.29 1.65
N ILE A 128 -18.08 5.27 2.21
CA ILE A 128 -17.45 4.34 3.16
C ILE A 128 -17.04 3.07 2.42
N VAL A 129 -15.77 2.71 2.50
CA VAL A 129 -15.21 1.48 1.93
C VAL A 129 -14.88 0.51 3.05
N LYS A 130 -15.48 -0.68 3.02
CA LYS A 130 -15.13 -1.77 3.94
C LYS A 130 -13.84 -2.42 3.47
N LEU A 131 -12.85 -2.51 4.36
CA LEU A 131 -11.57 -3.14 4.05
C LEU A 131 -11.64 -4.63 4.38
N ASP A 132 -11.10 -5.05 5.52
CA ASP A 132 -11.16 -6.41 6.07
C ASP A 132 -11.14 -6.37 7.62
N ASP A 133 -11.46 -7.47 8.30
CA ASP A 133 -11.40 -7.62 9.77
C ASP A 133 -12.13 -6.50 10.56
N GLY A 134 -13.30 -6.10 10.05
CA GLY A 134 -14.10 -5.03 10.63
C GLY A 134 -13.51 -3.63 10.44
N LEU A 135 -12.47 -3.47 9.63
CA LEU A 135 -11.91 -2.18 9.23
C LEU A 135 -12.74 -1.54 8.11
N ALA A 136 -12.83 -0.22 8.15
CA ALA A 136 -13.38 0.58 7.09
C ALA A 136 -12.65 1.91 6.98
N ILE A 137 -12.68 2.50 5.79
CA ILE A 137 -12.21 3.86 5.54
C ILE A 137 -13.32 4.75 5.01
N ALA A 138 -13.23 6.06 5.29
CA ALA A 138 -14.12 7.06 4.73
C ALA A 138 -13.31 8.26 4.25
N SER A 139 -13.25 8.46 2.93
CA SER A 139 -12.64 9.62 2.29
C SER A 139 -12.97 9.64 0.80
N ASP A 140 -12.68 10.77 0.14
CA ASP A 140 -12.78 10.87 -1.31
C ASP A 140 -11.73 9.99 -2.00
N ILE A 141 -12.09 9.40 -3.15
CA ILE A 141 -11.21 8.51 -3.90
C ILE A 141 -9.88 9.19 -4.30
N ASN A 142 -9.91 10.50 -4.60
CA ASN A 142 -8.73 11.27 -4.95
C ASN A 142 -7.80 11.50 -3.75
N VAL A 143 -8.36 11.54 -2.54
CA VAL A 143 -7.56 11.62 -1.31
C VAL A 143 -6.89 10.27 -1.08
N ILE A 144 -7.64 9.18 -1.16
CA ILE A 144 -7.13 7.82 -0.93
C ILE A 144 -6.01 7.48 -1.92
N ILE A 145 -6.21 7.71 -3.22
CA ILE A 145 -5.19 7.41 -4.24
C ILE A 145 -3.92 8.25 -4.03
N ARG A 146 -4.07 9.53 -3.63
CA ARG A 146 -2.93 10.41 -3.37
C ARG A 146 -2.08 9.88 -2.23
N GLU A 147 -2.69 9.63 -1.07
CA GLU A 147 -1.98 9.11 0.10
C GLU A 147 -1.39 7.72 -0.17
N LEU A 148 -2.13 6.86 -0.89
CA LEU A 148 -1.65 5.53 -1.24
C LEU A 148 -0.41 5.56 -2.14
N LEU A 149 -0.41 6.39 -3.18
CA LEU A 149 0.76 6.51 -4.08
C LEU A 149 1.96 7.11 -3.36
N GLU A 150 1.75 8.07 -2.45
CA GLU A 150 2.82 8.62 -1.61
C GLU A 150 3.45 7.56 -0.70
N VAL A 151 2.61 6.79 0.00
CA VAL A 151 3.08 5.71 0.87
C VAL A 151 3.85 4.66 0.06
N ILE A 152 3.35 4.23 -1.09
CA ILE A 152 4.06 3.23 -1.93
C ILE A 152 5.38 3.80 -2.46
N TYR A 153 5.39 5.06 -2.91
CA TYR A 153 6.61 5.74 -3.32
C TYR A 153 7.64 5.79 -2.19
N GLN A 154 7.18 6.08 -0.97
CA GLN A 154 8.07 6.15 0.19
C GLN A 154 8.57 4.78 0.65
N ILE A 155 7.76 3.73 0.59
CA ILE A 155 8.20 2.34 0.79
C ILE A 155 9.33 2.00 -0.16
N ARG A 156 9.20 2.37 -1.44
CA ARG A 156 10.29 2.20 -2.41
C ARG A 156 11.53 2.98 -2.03
N ASN A 157 11.40 4.24 -1.60
CA ASN A 157 12.56 5.06 -1.26
C ASN A 157 13.33 4.42 -0.10
N TYR A 158 12.62 4.02 0.96
CA TYR A 158 13.22 3.32 2.09
C TYR A 158 13.94 2.03 1.66
N LEU A 159 13.35 1.27 0.74
CA LEU A 159 13.96 0.04 0.26
C LEU A 159 15.23 0.30 -0.56
N ILE A 160 15.17 1.20 -1.55
CA ILE A 160 16.30 1.46 -2.47
C ILE A 160 17.46 2.15 -1.74
N HIS A 161 17.17 3.05 -0.81
CA HIS A 161 18.20 3.76 -0.06
C HIS A 161 18.71 2.98 1.17
N GLY A 162 18.21 1.77 1.41
CA GLY A 162 18.68 0.90 2.48
C GLY A 162 18.23 1.31 3.89
N ASN A 163 17.20 2.14 4.00
CA ASN A 163 16.60 2.53 5.28
C ASN A 163 15.76 1.41 5.91
N PHE A 164 15.41 0.38 5.14
CA PHE A 164 14.82 -0.84 5.67
C PHE A 164 15.89 -1.87 6.04
N GLU A 165 15.82 -2.36 7.27
CA GLU A 165 16.55 -3.57 7.67
C GLU A 165 15.84 -4.82 7.10
N ILE A 166 16.58 -5.69 6.41
CA ILE A 166 16.02 -6.87 5.71
C ILE A 166 15.28 -7.83 6.66
N ASN A 167 15.78 -7.99 7.89
CA ASN A 167 15.18 -8.88 8.89
C ASN A 167 14.05 -8.23 9.71
N ASN A 168 13.72 -6.96 9.42
CA ASN A 168 12.68 -6.25 10.13
C ASN A 168 11.29 -6.69 9.61
N LYS A 169 10.48 -7.25 10.51
CA LYS A 169 9.14 -7.76 10.19
C LYS A 169 8.22 -6.68 9.62
N ARG A 170 8.30 -5.45 10.14
CA ARG A 170 7.50 -4.32 9.64
C ARG A 170 7.95 -3.94 8.23
N ALA A 171 9.25 -3.86 7.96
CA ALA A 171 9.75 -3.61 6.60
C ALA A 171 9.26 -4.67 5.61
N GLN A 172 9.34 -5.96 5.97
CA GLN A 172 8.83 -7.05 5.14
C GLN A 172 7.32 -6.92 4.88
N LEU A 173 6.54 -6.56 5.90
CA LEU A 173 5.10 -6.35 5.78
C LEU A 173 4.76 -5.16 4.86
N LEU A 174 5.43 -4.02 5.05
CA LEU A 174 5.24 -2.83 4.21
C LEU A 174 5.57 -3.12 2.76
N VAL A 175 6.70 -3.78 2.48
CA VAL A 175 7.10 -4.12 1.10
C VAL A 175 6.16 -5.14 0.48
N LYS A 176 5.74 -6.17 1.23
CA LYS A 176 4.74 -7.13 0.76
C LYS A 176 3.41 -6.45 0.40
N ASN A 177 2.88 -5.62 1.29
CA ASN A 177 1.59 -4.97 1.06
C ASN A 177 1.71 -3.94 -0.06
N GLY A 178 2.81 -3.18 -0.11
CA GLY A 178 3.13 -2.29 -1.23
C GLY A 178 3.16 -3.02 -2.57
N TYR A 179 3.80 -4.20 -2.64
CA TYR A 179 3.80 -5.04 -3.84
C TYR A 179 2.40 -5.49 -4.24
N LEU A 180 1.65 -6.08 -3.32
CA LEU A 180 0.34 -6.67 -3.62
C LEU A 180 -0.65 -5.57 -4.05
N ILE A 181 -0.64 -4.42 -3.39
CA ILE A 181 -1.47 -3.27 -3.75
C ILE A 181 -1.07 -2.73 -5.13
N LEU A 182 0.23 -2.45 -5.34
CA LEU A 182 0.70 -1.89 -6.62
C LEU A 182 0.41 -2.85 -7.79
N ASN A 183 0.63 -4.14 -7.59
CA ASN A 183 0.35 -5.16 -8.59
C ASN A 183 -1.15 -5.18 -8.96
N ASN A 184 -2.04 -5.17 -7.98
CA ASN A 184 -3.49 -5.17 -8.22
C ASN A 184 -3.99 -3.90 -8.93
N LEU A 185 -3.40 -2.75 -8.61
CA LEU A 185 -3.74 -1.47 -9.24
C LEU A 185 -3.26 -1.39 -10.68
N PHE A 186 -2.02 -1.83 -10.95
CA PHE A 186 -1.41 -1.61 -12.25
C PHE A 186 -1.50 -2.79 -13.20
N LYS A 187 -1.83 -3.99 -12.72
CA LYS A 187 -1.95 -5.19 -13.59
C LYS A 187 -2.77 -4.94 -14.86
N PRO A 188 -3.96 -4.31 -14.84
CA PRO A 188 -4.71 -4.04 -16.07
C PRO A 188 -4.09 -2.99 -16.99
N ILE A 189 -3.16 -2.18 -16.47
CA ILE A 189 -2.56 -1.03 -17.15
C ILE A 189 -1.23 -1.44 -17.82
N ILE A 190 -0.38 -2.18 -17.09
CA ILE A 190 0.98 -2.55 -17.52
C ILE A 190 1.11 -4.02 -17.89
N GLY A 191 0.19 -4.88 -17.43
CA GLY A 191 0.30 -6.33 -17.58
C GLY A 191 0.09 -6.84 -19.01
N GLY A 192 -0.35 -5.97 -19.93
CA GLY A 192 -0.84 -6.38 -21.25
C GLY A 192 -2.16 -7.17 -21.15
N PRO A 193 -2.82 -7.44 -22.29
CA PRO A 193 -3.91 -8.41 -22.36
C PRO A 193 -3.45 -9.83 -21.98
#